data_AF-A0A9D2DRX9-F1
#
_entry.id   AF-A0A9D2DRX9-F1
#
_cell.length_a   1.000
_cell.length_b   1.000
_cell.length_c   1.000
_cell.angle_alpha   90.00
_cell.angle_beta   90.00
_cell.angle_gamma   90.00
#
_symmetry.space_group_name_H-M   'P 1'
#
loop_
_entity.id
_entity.type
_entity.pdbx_description
1 polymer ?
#
loop_
_entity_poly.entity_id
_entity_poly.type
_entity_poly.pdbx_seq_one_letter_code
_entity_poly.pdbx_strand_id
1 'polypeptide(L)'
;FPLQLAVTRKLAKEENKWMSRLETNLGHQDAEALAEEYKGKEKDPLYVAAMDLIVRANHKLYEEEKTMCQALREIFQDEFKYCQEEGMKQGMKQGMKQGLEQGLEQGIRAMICSDKETGVEQAVTIQKLEKYFSMSQKEAEEAIKRNLACV
;
A
#
# COMPACT_ATOMS: atom_id res chain seq x y z
N PHE A 1 28.03 -7.85 -26.96
CA PHE A 1 26.88 -8.78 -26.99
C PHE A 1 25.90 -8.31 -28.06
N PRO A 2 25.50 -9.16 -29.02
CA PRO A 2 24.44 -8.80 -29.95
C PRO A 2 23.12 -8.64 -29.19
N LEU A 3 22.40 -7.56 -29.44
CA LEU A 3 21.07 -7.32 -28.86
C LEU A 3 20.04 -8.20 -29.58
N GLN A 4 19.22 -8.91 -28.81
CA GLN A 4 18.08 -9.66 -29.31
C GLN A 4 16.79 -9.00 -28.84
N LEU A 5 15.81 -8.86 -29.74
CA LEU A 5 14.51 -8.23 -29.46
C LEU A 5 13.39 -9.23 -29.74
N ALA A 6 12.58 -9.54 -28.72
CA ALA A 6 11.35 -10.31 -28.89
C ALA A 6 10.16 -9.35 -29.08
N VAL A 7 9.36 -9.57 -30.12
CA VAL A 7 8.17 -8.77 -30.42
C VAL A 7 6.93 -9.59 -30.10
N THR A 8 6.37 -9.41 -28.91
CA THR A 8 5.28 -10.23 -28.34
C THR A 8 4.05 -10.31 -29.24
N ARG A 9 3.62 -9.19 -29.82
CA ARG A 9 2.48 -9.09 -30.77
C ARG A 9 2.60 -9.89 -32.06
N LYS A 10 3.81 -10.39 -32.38
CA LYS A 10 4.05 -11.22 -33.57
C LYS A 10 4.14 -12.71 -33.22
N LEU A 11 4.06 -13.07 -31.95
CA LEU A 11 4.14 -14.46 -31.51
C LEU A 11 2.78 -15.14 -31.69
N ALA A 12 2.80 -16.38 -32.21
CA ALA A 12 1.61 -17.21 -32.28
C ALA A 12 1.14 -17.58 -30.86
N LYS A 13 -0.14 -17.35 -30.55
CA LYS A 13 -0.72 -17.55 -29.21
C LYS A 13 -0.72 -19.01 -28.74
N GLU A 14 -0.82 -19.96 -29.66
CA GLU A 14 -0.83 -21.40 -29.37
C GLU A 14 0.55 -21.93 -28.99
N GLU A 15 1.59 -21.45 -29.68
CA GLU A 15 2.97 -21.90 -29.47
C GLU A 15 3.66 -21.12 -28.34
N ASN A 16 3.26 -19.87 -28.11
CA ASN A 16 3.91 -18.95 -27.16
C ASN A 16 2.93 -18.50 -26.08
N LYS A 17 2.37 -19.45 -25.32
CA LYS A 17 1.25 -19.20 -24.41
C LYS A 17 1.48 -18.05 -23.43
N TRP A 18 2.67 -17.97 -22.84
CA TRP A 18 3.07 -16.95 -21.86
C TRP A 18 3.45 -15.63 -22.52
N MET A 19 4.47 -15.65 -23.39
CA MET A 19 5.05 -14.42 -23.98
C MET A 19 4.07 -13.65 -24.88
N SER A 20 3.15 -14.34 -25.55
CA SER A 20 2.09 -13.68 -26.35
C SER A 20 1.06 -12.94 -25.49
N ARG A 21 1.02 -13.19 -24.17
CA ARG A 21 0.04 -12.67 -23.22
C ARG A 21 0.63 -11.63 -22.26
N LEU A 22 1.82 -11.11 -22.56
CA LEU A 22 2.42 -9.95 -21.87
C LEU A 22 1.82 -8.60 -22.30
N GLU A 23 0.76 -8.60 -23.11
CA GLU A 23 0.16 -7.41 -23.69
C GLU A 23 -0.95 -6.83 -22.81
N THR A 24 -1.04 -5.51 -22.73
CA THR A 24 -1.95 -4.73 -21.87
C THR A 24 -3.47 -4.91 -22.12
N ASN A 25 -3.89 -5.84 -22.96
CA ASN A 25 -5.30 -6.07 -23.30
C ASN A 25 -5.63 -7.57 -23.39
N LEU A 26 -5.40 -8.29 -22.29
CA LEU A 26 -5.82 -9.69 -22.15
C LEU A 26 -7.34 -9.79 -22.09
N GLY A 27 -7.93 -10.48 -23.08
CA GLY A 27 -9.34 -10.81 -23.05
C GLY A 27 -9.63 -12.00 -22.12
N HIS A 28 -10.92 -12.27 -21.89
CA HIS A 28 -11.39 -13.41 -21.08
C HIS A 28 -10.80 -14.76 -21.51
N GLN A 29 -10.72 -15.01 -22.82
CA GLN A 29 -10.15 -16.24 -23.38
C GLN A 29 -8.65 -16.38 -23.10
N ASP A 30 -7.90 -15.27 -23.08
CA ASP A 30 -6.49 -15.30 -22.77
C ASP A 30 -6.25 -15.63 -21.29
N ALA A 31 -7.10 -15.09 -20.42
CA ALA A 31 -7.13 -15.39 -19.00
C ALA A 31 -7.45 -16.86 -18.71
N GLU A 32 -8.43 -17.44 -19.39
CA GLU A 32 -8.79 -18.86 -19.25
C GLU A 32 -7.65 -19.78 -19.70
N ALA A 33 -7.05 -19.51 -20.88
CA ALA A 33 -5.90 -20.27 -21.37
C ALA A 33 -4.69 -20.19 -20.43
N LEU A 34 -4.46 -19.04 -19.78
CA LEU A 34 -3.42 -18.90 -18.76
C LEU A 34 -3.73 -19.71 -17.51
N ALA A 35 -4.98 -19.68 -17.05
CA ALA A 35 -5.41 -20.47 -15.90
C ALA A 35 -5.19 -21.98 -16.15
N GLU A 36 -5.61 -22.46 -17.31
CA GLU A 36 -5.41 -23.86 -17.70
C GLU A 36 -3.93 -24.24 -17.79
N GLU A 37 -3.11 -23.38 -18.39
CA GLU A 37 -1.67 -23.65 -18.51
C GLU A 37 -0.97 -23.59 -17.15
N TYR A 38 -1.42 -22.73 -16.23
CA TYR A 38 -0.83 -22.57 -14.91
C TYR A 38 -1.28 -23.66 -13.91
N LYS A 39 -2.46 -24.24 -14.11
CA LYS A 39 -3.05 -25.24 -13.21
C LYS A 39 -2.10 -26.43 -12.96
N GLY A 40 -1.86 -26.73 -11.69
CA GLY A 40 -0.96 -27.80 -11.24
C GLY A 40 0.53 -27.45 -11.30
N LYS A 41 0.88 -26.21 -11.66
CA LYS A 41 2.27 -25.71 -11.74
C LYS A 41 2.55 -24.59 -10.73
N GLU A 42 1.70 -24.44 -9.72
CA GLU A 42 1.76 -23.36 -8.71
C GLU A 42 3.04 -23.41 -7.85
N LYS A 43 3.76 -24.54 -7.86
CA LYS A 43 5.03 -24.73 -7.15
C LYS A 43 6.27 -24.58 -8.04
N ASP A 44 6.11 -24.44 -9.35
CA ASP A 44 7.24 -24.26 -10.27
C ASP A 44 7.63 -22.77 -10.32
N PRO A 45 8.86 -22.40 -9.90
CA PRO A 45 9.29 -21.01 -9.84
C PRO A 45 9.22 -20.27 -11.19
N LEU A 46 9.41 -20.96 -12.32
CA LEU A 46 9.36 -20.33 -13.64
C LEU A 46 7.93 -19.97 -14.04
N TYR A 47 6.99 -20.85 -13.74
CA TYR A 47 5.56 -20.61 -13.99
C TYR A 47 5.03 -19.52 -13.08
N VAL A 48 5.39 -19.55 -11.79
CA VAL A 48 5.06 -18.48 -10.84
C VAL A 48 5.60 -17.13 -11.32
N ALA A 49 6.88 -17.06 -11.72
CA ALA A 49 7.50 -15.83 -12.19
C ALA A 49 6.87 -15.31 -13.50
N ALA A 50 6.57 -16.21 -14.45
CA ALA A 50 5.91 -15.83 -15.69
C ALA A 50 4.50 -15.30 -15.45
N MET A 51 3.76 -15.94 -14.54
CA MET A 51 2.40 -15.55 -14.19
C MET A 51 2.35 -14.23 -13.44
N ASP A 52 3.21 -14.05 -12.43
CA ASP A 52 3.38 -12.77 -11.71
C ASP A 52 3.73 -11.63 -12.68
N LEU A 53 4.65 -11.87 -13.63
CA LEU A 53 5.00 -10.89 -14.65
C LEU A 53 3.82 -10.51 -15.54
N ILE A 54 3.03 -11.48 -16.01
CA ILE A 54 1.84 -11.24 -16.83
C ILE A 54 0.79 -10.45 -16.06
N VAL A 55 0.48 -10.86 -14.83
CA VAL A 55 -0.52 -10.17 -13.98
C VAL A 55 -0.09 -8.72 -13.71
N ARG A 56 1.19 -8.49 -13.39
CA ARG A 56 1.72 -7.13 -13.16
C ARG A 56 1.70 -6.25 -14.41
N ALA A 57 2.12 -6.79 -15.55
CA ALA A 57 2.07 -6.08 -16.83
C ALA A 57 0.64 -5.65 -17.19
N ASN A 58 -0.35 -6.38 -16.68
CA ASN A 58 -1.77 -6.22 -16.98
C ASN A 58 -2.62 -5.71 -15.81
N HIS A 59 -2.02 -5.21 -14.73
CA HIS A 59 -2.72 -4.88 -13.47
C HIS A 59 -3.98 -4.00 -13.65
N LYS A 60 -3.98 -3.03 -14.58
CA LYS A 60 -5.14 -2.15 -14.84
C LYS A 60 -6.39 -2.91 -15.26
N LEU A 61 -6.23 -3.97 -16.07
CA LEU A 61 -7.36 -4.82 -16.46
C LEU A 61 -7.92 -5.57 -15.25
N TYR A 62 -7.05 -5.97 -14.31
CA TYR A 62 -7.46 -6.69 -13.11
C TYR A 62 -8.06 -5.76 -12.03
N GLU A 63 -7.70 -4.47 -12.00
CA GLU A 63 -8.26 -3.48 -11.09
C GLU A 63 -9.60 -2.89 -11.59
N GLU A 64 -9.73 -2.60 -12.89
CA GLU A 64 -10.87 -1.88 -13.46
C GLU A 64 -12.00 -2.82 -13.93
N GLU A 65 -11.65 -4.02 -14.42
CA GLU A 65 -12.64 -5.05 -14.79
C GLU A 65 -12.84 -6.03 -13.62
N LYS A 66 -14.02 -6.00 -12.98
CA LYS A 66 -14.47 -7.04 -12.02
C LYS A 66 -14.55 -8.44 -12.64
N THR A 67 -14.27 -8.57 -13.92
CA THR A 67 -14.47 -9.74 -14.79
C THR A 67 -13.20 -10.58 -14.98
N MET A 68 -12.31 -10.66 -13.98
CA MET A 68 -11.29 -11.71 -13.98
C MET A 68 -11.95 -13.10 -14.14
N CYS A 69 -11.44 -13.97 -15.01
CA CYS A 69 -12.06 -15.29 -15.22
C CYS A 69 -12.10 -16.07 -13.88
N GLN A 70 -13.18 -16.84 -13.65
CA GLN A 70 -13.36 -17.63 -12.44
C GLN A 70 -12.19 -18.62 -12.22
N ALA A 71 -11.68 -19.21 -13.30
CA ALA A 71 -10.54 -20.14 -13.24
C ALA A 71 -9.27 -19.48 -12.67
N LEU A 72 -8.96 -18.24 -13.08
CA LEU A 72 -7.84 -17.48 -12.49
C LEU A 72 -8.13 -17.11 -11.03
N ARG A 73 -9.38 -16.77 -10.70
CA ARG A 73 -9.77 -16.41 -9.33
C ARG A 73 -9.58 -17.58 -8.38
N GLU A 74 -9.92 -18.78 -8.81
CA GLU A 74 -9.75 -20.00 -8.02
C GLU A 74 -8.26 -20.29 -7.77
N ILE A 75 -7.39 -20.12 -8.77
CA ILE A 75 -5.96 -20.36 -8.60
C ILE A 75 -5.33 -19.39 -7.60
N PHE A 76 -5.68 -18.11 -7.66
CA PHE A 76 -5.08 -17.07 -6.83
C PHE A 76 -5.88 -16.70 -5.59
N GLN A 77 -6.94 -17.45 -5.26
CA GLN A 77 -7.90 -17.04 -4.24
C GLN A 77 -7.22 -16.76 -2.89
N ASP A 78 -6.29 -17.62 -2.50
CA ASP A 78 -5.59 -17.52 -1.21
C ASP A 78 -4.57 -16.38 -1.21
N GLU A 79 -3.87 -16.15 -2.32
CA GLU A 79 -2.95 -15.03 -2.49
C GLU A 79 -3.68 -13.69 -2.47
N PHE A 80 -4.84 -13.60 -3.14
CA PHE A 80 -5.70 -12.41 -3.10
C PHE A 80 -6.23 -12.12 -1.70
N LYS A 81 -6.72 -13.15 -1.00
CA LYS A 81 -7.17 -13.00 0.40
C LYS A 81 -6.03 -12.52 1.29
N TYR A 82 -4.86 -13.14 1.18
CA TYR A 82 -3.68 -12.75 1.94
C TYR A 82 -3.28 -11.29 1.67
N CYS A 83 -3.18 -10.88 0.40
CA CYS A 83 -2.86 -9.50 0.03
C CYS A 83 -3.92 -8.51 0.53
N GLN A 84 -5.20 -8.86 0.44
CA GLN A 84 -6.29 -8.02 0.95
C GLN A 84 -6.22 -7.85 2.47
N GLU A 85 -6.03 -8.96 3.20
CA GLU A 85 -5.91 -8.94 4.66
C GLU A 85 -4.69 -8.14 5.12
N GLU A 86 -3.52 -8.36 4.50
CA GLU A 86 -2.31 -7.62 4.82
C GLU A 86 -2.44 -6.13 4.46
N GLY A 87 -3.02 -5.81 3.30
CA GLY A 87 -3.30 -4.43 2.91
C GLY A 87 -4.23 -3.74 3.91
N MET A 88 -5.29 -4.42 4.36
CA MET A 88 -6.22 -3.89 5.36
C MET A 88 -5.54 -3.70 6.73
N LYS A 89 -4.74 -4.68 7.20
CA LYS A 89 -3.98 -4.56 8.44
C LYS A 89 -2.98 -3.41 8.39
N GLN A 90 -2.24 -3.27 7.29
CA GLN A 90 -1.29 -2.18 7.11
C GLN A 90 -1.99 -0.83 7.08
N GLY A 91 -3.07 -0.71 6.31
CA GLY A 91 -3.88 0.50 6.24
C GLY A 91 -4.46 0.89 7.61
N MET A 92 -5.00 -0.07 8.36
CA MET A 92 -5.54 0.18 9.70
C MET A 92 -4.45 0.59 10.68
N LYS A 93 -3.30 -0.10 10.68
CA LYS A 93 -2.17 0.24 11.57
C LYS A 93 -1.61 1.63 11.25
N GLN A 94 -1.46 1.96 9.98
CA GLN A 94 -0.98 3.27 9.55
C GLN A 94 -2.00 4.37 9.91
N GLY A 95 -3.28 4.16 9.61
CA GLY A 95 -4.34 5.12 9.92
C GLY A 95 -4.48 5.36 11.42
N MET A 96 -4.40 4.31 12.23
CA MET A 96 -4.48 4.45 13.69
C MET A 96 -3.26 5.18 14.28
N LYS A 97 -2.05 4.88 13.78
CA LYS A 97 -0.83 5.59 14.18
C LYS A 97 -0.91 7.08 13.82
N GLN A 98 -1.26 7.39 12.57
CA GLN A 98 -1.39 8.76 12.09
C GLN A 98 -2.48 9.52 12.86
N GLY A 99 -3.64 8.90 13.08
CA GLY A 99 -4.73 9.51 13.84
C GLY A 99 -4.35 9.81 15.29
N LEU A 100 -3.60 8.91 15.94
CA LEU A 100 -3.13 9.13 17.30
C LEU A 100 -2.09 10.25 17.38
N GLU A 101 -1.11 10.26 16.47
CA GLU A 101 -0.09 11.31 16.40
C GLU A 101 -0.72 12.68 16.13
N GLN A 102 -1.63 12.77 15.17
CA GLN A 102 -2.36 14.02 14.86
C GLN A 102 -3.24 14.49 16.03
N GLY A 103 -3.96 13.56 16.68
CA GLY A 103 -4.79 13.89 17.83
C GLY A 103 -3.97 14.40 19.02
N LEU A 104 -2.82 13.78 19.27
CA LEU A 104 -1.89 14.21 20.31
C LEU A 104 -1.32 15.60 20.02
N GLU A 105 -0.86 15.85 18.79
CA GLU A 105 -0.31 17.13 18.36
C GLU A 105 -1.36 18.25 18.46
N GLN A 106 -2.60 17.99 18.02
CA GLN A 106 -3.71 18.94 18.15
C GLN A 106 -4.05 19.23 19.61
N GLY A 107 -4.05 18.21 20.48
CA GLY A 107 -4.29 18.38 21.92
C GLY A 107 -3.22 19.22 22.61
N ILE A 108 -1.94 18.97 22.30
CA ILE A 108 -0.81 19.76 22.81
C ILE A 108 -0.92 21.21 22.34
N ARG A 109 -1.19 21.42 21.04
CA ARG A 109 -1.36 22.77 20.47
C ARG A 109 -2.50 23.53 21.11
N ALA A 110 -3.66 22.89 21.28
CA ALA A 110 -4.83 23.51 21.92
C ALA A 110 -4.52 23.92 23.37
N MET A 111 -3.81 23.08 24.13
CA MET A 111 -3.39 23.40 25.49
C MET A 111 -2.42 24.59 25.53
N ILE A 112 -1.39 24.60 24.66
CA ILE A 112 -0.41 25.69 24.60
C ILE A 112 -1.09 27.01 24.20
N CYS A 113 -1.98 27.00 23.21
CA CYS A 113 -2.74 28.19 22.82
C CYS A 113 -3.62 28.71 23.96
N SER A 114 -4.37 27.82 24.62
CA SER A 114 -5.23 28.20 25.75
C SER A 114 -4.43 28.79 26.92
N ASP A 115 -3.28 28.21 27.25
CA ASP A 115 -2.41 28.71 28.32
C ASP A 115 -1.81 30.08 27.94
N LYS A 116 -1.47 30.30 26.67
CA LYS A 116 -0.98 31.60 26.17
C LYS A 116 -2.07 32.68 26.23
N GLU A 117 -3.29 32.37 25.79
CA GLU A 117 -4.44 33.31 25.81
C GLU A 117 -4.83 33.72 27.23
N THR A 118 -4.70 32.80 28.19
CA THR A 118 -5.02 33.05 29.61
C THR A 118 -3.86 33.67 30.39
N GLY A 119 -2.70 33.89 29.76
CA GLY A 119 -1.53 34.51 30.39
C GLY A 119 -0.82 33.62 31.41
N VAL A 120 -0.92 32.29 31.26
CA VAL A 120 -0.22 31.33 32.12
C VAL A 120 1.29 31.39 31.86
N GLU A 121 2.10 31.38 32.92
CA GLU A 121 3.55 31.34 32.80
C GLU A 121 4.03 30.06 32.11
N GLN A 122 5.04 30.19 31.24
CA GLN A 122 5.61 29.07 30.48
C GLN A 122 6.06 27.91 31.35
N ALA A 123 6.59 28.18 32.55
CA ALA A 123 7.01 27.16 33.51
C ALA A 123 5.84 26.24 33.94
N VAL A 124 4.64 26.82 34.11
CA VAL A 124 3.43 26.07 34.47
C VAL A 124 2.93 25.25 33.28
N THR A 125 2.99 25.80 32.07
CA THR A 125 2.63 25.06 30.84
C THR A 125 3.57 23.88 30.61
N ILE A 126 4.88 24.04 30.83
CA ILE A 126 5.85 22.93 30.75
C ILE A 126 5.48 21.82 31.75
N GLN A 127 5.22 22.16 33.02
CA GLN A 127 4.81 21.16 34.02
C GLN A 127 3.52 20.42 33.62
N LYS A 128 2.54 21.11 33.02
CA LYS A 128 1.34 20.47 32.49
C LYS A 128 1.68 19.51 31.34
N LEU A 129 2.55 19.91 30.42
CA LEU A 129 2.94 19.06 29.28
C LEU A 129 3.67 17.80 29.75
N GLU A 130 4.60 17.93 30.70
CA GLU A 130 5.29 16.79 31.30
C GLU A 130 4.30 15.86 32.02
N LYS A 131 3.35 16.43 32.77
CA LYS A 131 2.37 15.67 33.55
C LYS A 131 1.34 14.94 32.67
N TYR A 132 0.77 15.60 31.67
CA TYR A 132 -0.36 15.07 30.89
C TYR A 132 0.07 14.29 29.65
N PHE A 133 1.24 14.60 29.09
CA PHE A 133 1.73 13.98 27.85
C PHE A 133 3.03 13.19 28.03
N SER A 134 3.54 13.07 29.27
CA SER A 134 4.78 12.35 29.60
C SER A 134 5.98 12.80 28.77
N MET A 135 5.97 14.07 28.36
CA MET A 135 7.06 14.69 27.61
C MET A 135 8.20 15.04 28.54
N SER A 136 9.42 15.04 28.02
CA SER A 136 10.57 15.63 28.70
C SER A 136 10.52 17.16 28.65
N GLN A 137 11.22 17.82 29.58
CA GLN A 137 11.37 19.27 29.58
C GLN A 137 11.78 19.84 28.20
N LYS A 138 12.74 19.18 27.53
CA LYS A 138 13.21 19.61 26.21
C LYS A 138 12.11 19.52 25.14
N GLU A 139 11.35 18.42 25.12
CA GLU A 139 10.25 18.23 24.17
C GLU A 139 9.12 19.23 24.42
N ALA A 140 8.80 19.52 25.68
CA ALA A 140 7.81 20.53 26.04
C ALA A 140 8.23 21.94 25.60
N GLU A 141 9.49 22.31 25.81
CA GLU A 141 10.05 23.58 25.34
C GLU A 141 10.03 23.69 23.81
N GLU A 142 10.37 22.62 23.10
CA GLU A 142 10.29 22.55 21.63
C GLU A 142 8.85 22.66 21.13
N ALA A 143 7.90 21.98 21.77
CA ALA A 143 6.49 22.05 21.42
C ALA A 143 5.94 23.48 21.59
N ILE A 144 6.33 24.17 22.67
CA ILE A 144 5.99 25.58 22.89
C ILE A 144 6.61 26.46 21.79
N LYS A 145 7.91 26.32 21.49
CA LYS A 145 8.58 27.07 20.40
C LYS A 145 7.92 26.86 19.04
N ARG A 146 7.56 25.61 18.71
CA ARG A 146 6.93 25.23 17.44
C ARG A 146 5.53 25.86 17.29
N ASN A 147 4.78 25.95 18.39
CA ASN A 147 3.43 26.51 18.40
C ASN A 147 3.37 28.02 18.66
N LEU A 148 4.45 28.63 19.17
CA LEU A 148 4.58 30.09 19.32
C LEU A 148 4.73 30.83 17.98
N ALA A 149 5.16 30.15 16.92
CA ALA A 149 5.33 30.71 15.57
C ALA A 149 4.01 30.82 14.76
N CYS A 150 2.88 30.40 15.32
CA CYS A 150 1.57 30.37 14.66
C CYS A 150 0.62 31.52 15.04
N VAL A 151 1.12 32.59 15.69
CA VAL A 151 0.37 33.81 16.02
C VAL A 151 1.14 35.02 15.52
#